data_AF-A0A3P6NXH0-F1
#
_entry.id   AF-A0A3P6NXH0-F1
#
_cell.length_a   1.000
_cell.length_b   1.000
_cell.length_c   1.000
_cell.angle_alpha   90.00
_cell.angle_beta   90.00
_cell.angle_gamma   90.00
#
_symmetry.space_group_name_H-M   'P 1'
#
loop_
_entity.id
_entity.type
_entity.pdbx_description
1 polymer ?
#
loop_
_entity_poly.entity_id
_entity_poly.type
_entity_poly.pdbx_seq_one_letter_code
_entity_poly.pdbx_strand_id
1 'polypeptide(L)'
;MLRAHEMSNVITCCVGDDTLIQLLPHMLEQLELCQKSLTGYLEKKRLVFPRFFFVSDPALLEILGQASDPHTIQSHLLSVFDNTKTVTFDEKVYEKIVAVCSQEGETIPLQMPVMAQVSEWSRTTIFCRKGLTADLEHFFSYFQFQLLDFENSYIAQVGLLGIQLLWTRDAEAALVQARYDKAIMQETNHRFLDILNKLIGVTTQELTKNERTKYETLITIHVHQKDIFDDLVSMLCSVISNPVK
;
A
#
# COMPACT_ATOMS: atom_id res chain seq x y z
N MET A 1 31.23 -5.46 36.93
CA MET A 1 30.24 -6.53 37.15
C MET A 1 30.74 -7.58 38.15
N LEU A 2 31.78 -8.36 37.84
CA LEU A 2 32.33 -9.38 38.77
C LEU A 2 32.75 -8.82 40.13
N ARG A 3 33.52 -7.73 40.17
CA ARG A 3 33.91 -7.05 41.42
C ARG A 3 32.72 -6.59 42.27
N ALA A 4 31.64 -6.11 41.65
CA ALA A 4 30.42 -5.71 42.34
C ALA A 4 29.59 -6.91 42.83
N HIS A 5 29.77 -8.07 42.21
CA HIS A 5 29.18 -9.34 42.66
C HIS A 5 29.96 -9.94 43.83
N GLU A 6 31.29 -9.82 43.84
CA GLU A 6 32.18 -10.36 44.88
C GLU A 6 32.27 -9.46 46.12
N MET A 7 32.16 -8.13 45.96
CA MET A 7 32.23 -7.17 47.07
C MET A 7 30.82 -6.66 47.44
N SER A 8 30.21 -7.25 48.46
CA SER A 8 28.87 -6.89 48.94
C SER A 8 28.82 -5.56 49.72
N ASN A 9 29.96 -5.08 50.23
CA ASN A 9 30.04 -3.78 50.89
C ASN A 9 30.14 -2.65 49.85
N VAL A 10 29.08 -1.84 49.76
CA VAL A 10 28.95 -0.74 48.79
C VAL A 10 30.06 0.30 48.94
N ILE A 11 30.45 0.64 50.17
CA ILE A 11 31.50 1.64 50.43
C ILE A 11 32.84 1.12 49.93
N THR A 12 33.18 -0.13 50.26
CA THR A 12 34.44 -0.75 49.82
C THR A 12 34.47 -0.97 48.31
N CYS A 13 33.34 -1.29 47.69
CA CYS A 13 33.25 -1.46 46.24
C CYS A 13 33.48 -0.12 45.50
N CYS A 14 32.86 0.97 45.97
CA CYS A 14 32.89 2.27 45.30
C CYS A 14 34.15 3.12 45.60
N VAL A 15 34.72 3.01 46.81
CA VAL A 15 35.81 3.89 47.29
C VAL A 15 37.12 3.12 47.53
N GLY A 16 37.09 1.78 47.47
CA GLY A 16 38.28 0.97 47.77
C GLY A 16 39.40 1.03 46.73
N ASP A 17 39.13 1.53 45.51
CA ASP A 17 40.10 1.65 44.42
C ASP A 17 39.60 2.69 43.39
N ASP A 18 40.51 3.56 42.93
CA ASP A 18 40.25 4.69 42.02
C ASP A 18 39.89 4.26 40.59
N THR A 19 40.06 2.97 40.26
CA THR A 19 39.74 2.43 38.93
C THR A 19 38.33 2.76 38.45
N LEU A 20 37.31 2.70 39.32
CA LEU A 20 35.93 3.03 38.92
C LEU A 20 35.76 4.52 38.62
N ILE A 21 36.40 5.39 39.41
CA ILE A 21 36.34 6.85 39.22
C ILE A 21 37.02 7.26 37.91
N GLN A 22 38.07 6.56 37.49
CA GLN A 22 38.75 6.84 36.22
C GLN A 22 38.08 6.16 35.01
N LEU A 23 37.66 4.90 35.16
CA LEU A 23 37.15 4.09 34.04
C LEU A 23 35.70 4.42 33.68
N LEU A 24 34.82 4.70 34.67
CA LEU A 24 33.41 4.96 34.38
C LEU A 24 33.19 6.21 33.52
N PRO A 25 33.83 7.37 33.80
CA PRO A 25 33.70 8.54 32.92
C PRO A 25 34.24 8.26 31.52
N HIS A 26 35.36 7.54 31.41
CA HIS A 26 35.90 7.16 30.11
C HIS A 26 34.96 6.23 29.33
N MET A 27 34.37 5.22 29.99
CA MET A 27 33.38 4.34 29.36
C MET A 27 32.11 5.07 28.95
N LEU A 28 31.67 6.06 29.75
CA LEU A 28 30.54 6.91 29.42
C LEU A 28 30.84 7.75 28.17
N GLU A 29 32.02 8.37 28.08
CA GLU A 29 32.45 9.13 26.91
C GLU A 29 32.51 8.24 25.65
N GLN A 30 33.07 7.03 25.75
CA GLN A 30 33.08 6.09 24.63
C GLN A 30 31.67 5.68 24.21
N LEU A 31 30.75 5.47 25.17
CA LEU A 31 29.36 5.12 24.88
C LEU A 31 28.64 6.26 24.14
N GLU A 32 28.84 7.51 24.57
CA GLU A 32 28.26 8.69 23.90
C GLU A 32 28.78 8.84 22.46
N LEU A 33 30.08 8.59 22.23
CA LEU A 33 30.66 8.58 20.89
C LEU A 33 30.05 7.50 20.01
N CYS A 34 29.87 6.28 20.53
CA CYS A 34 29.19 5.19 19.84
C CYS A 34 27.74 5.56 19.51
N GLN A 35 27.00 6.12 20.47
CA GLN A 35 25.60 6.52 20.28
C GLN A 35 25.47 7.60 19.20
N LYS A 36 26.32 8.63 19.24
CA LYS A 36 26.33 9.70 18.23
C LYS A 36 26.64 9.16 16.83
N SER A 37 27.60 8.25 16.73
CA SER A 37 27.96 7.60 15.47
C SER A 37 26.83 6.73 14.93
N LEU A 38 26.13 6.00 15.80
CA LEU A 38 24.97 5.18 15.47
C LEU A 38 23.82 6.04 14.96
N THR A 39 23.46 7.11 15.68
CA THR A 39 22.44 8.06 15.25
C THR A 39 22.79 8.65 13.89
N GLY A 40 24.04 9.09 13.68
CA GLY A 40 24.50 9.60 12.38
C GLY A 40 24.41 8.57 11.25
N TYR A 41 24.70 7.30 11.54
CA TYR A 41 24.54 6.20 10.58
C TYR A 41 23.08 5.96 10.20
N LEU A 42 22.18 5.91 11.20
CA LEU A 42 20.74 5.74 10.98
C LEU A 42 20.15 6.88 10.16
N GLU A 43 20.51 8.13 10.47
CA GLU A 43 20.09 9.30 9.69
C GLU A 43 20.56 9.22 8.24
N LYS A 44 21.81 8.81 8.00
CA LYS A 44 22.31 8.59 6.63
C LYS A 44 21.50 7.52 5.89
N LYS A 45 21.07 6.45 6.57
CA LYS A 45 20.21 5.41 5.97
C LYS A 45 18.79 5.91 5.69
N ARG A 46 18.22 6.73 6.58
CA ARG A 46 16.92 7.38 6.37
C ARG A 46 16.93 8.31 5.15
N LEU A 47 18.02 9.04 4.93
CA LEU A 47 18.17 9.89 3.74
C LEU A 47 18.22 9.08 2.43
N VAL A 48 18.76 7.87 2.45
CA VAL A 48 18.78 6.97 1.27
C VAL A 48 17.39 6.38 1.01
N PHE A 49 16.65 6.04 2.06
CA PHE A 49 15.31 5.49 1.96
C PHE A 49 14.34 6.17 2.94
N PRO A 50 13.64 7.23 2.51
CA PRO A 50 12.82 8.05 3.39
C PRO A 50 11.70 7.33 4.14
N ARG A 51 11.27 6.13 3.70
CA ARG A 51 10.28 5.33 4.44
C ARG A 51 10.80 4.91 5.83
N PHE A 52 12.12 4.87 6.05
CA PHE A 52 12.71 4.62 7.36
C PHE A 52 12.52 5.74 8.39
N PHE A 53 11.99 6.91 8.00
CA PHE A 53 11.55 7.92 8.97
C PHE A 53 10.30 7.49 9.76
N PHE A 54 9.53 6.51 9.25
CA PHE A 54 8.33 5.97 9.92
C PHE A 54 8.64 4.77 10.82
N VAL A 55 9.90 4.33 10.87
CA VAL A 55 10.35 3.18 11.65
C VAL A 55 11.16 3.66 12.86
N SER A 56 10.92 3.06 14.03
CA SER A 56 11.66 3.36 15.25
C SER A 56 13.13 2.92 15.14
N ASP A 57 14.03 3.59 15.89
CA ASP A 57 15.47 3.27 15.86
C ASP A 57 15.78 1.79 16.12
N PRO A 58 15.17 1.10 17.12
CA PRO A 58 15.43 -0.32 17.34
C PRO A 58 15.00 -1.21 16.18
N ALA A 59 13.82 -0.95 15.60
CA ALA A 59 13.34 -1.72 14.45
C ALA A 59 14.18 -1.47 13.20
N LEU A 60 14.63 -0.23 12.99
CA LEU A 60 15.55 0.10 11.89
C LEU A 60 16.90 -0.61 12.07
N LEU A 61 17.41 -0.69 13.29
CA LEU A 61 18.63 -1.45 13.59
C LEU A 61 18.45 -2.95 13.37
N GLU A 62 17.29 -3.51 13.67
CA GLU A 62 16.98 -4.92 13.40
C GLU A 62 16.98 -5.19 11.89
N ILE A 63 16.29 -4.34 11.11
CA ILE A 63 16.27 -4.41 9.63
C ILE A 63 17.69 -4.30 9.05
N LEU A 64 18.50 -3.36 9.53
CA LEU A 64 19.85 -3.13 9.01
C LEU A 64 20.85 -4.18 9.50
N GLY A 65 20.68 -4.67 10.73
CA GLY A 65 21.54 -5.67 11.36
C GLY A 65 21.34 -7.06 10.77
N GLN A 66 20.13 -7.36 10.30
CA GLN A 66 19.79 -8.61 9.62
C GLN A 66 19.84 -8.50 8.10
N ALA A 67 20.43 -7.44 7.53
CA ALA A 67 20.47 -7.21 6.09
C ALA A 67 21.17 -8.32 5.27
N SER A 68 21.86 -9.26 5.94
CA SER A 68 22.43 -10.46 5.33
C SER A 68 21.41 -11.56 5.02
N ASP A 69 20.24 -11.57 5.67
CA ASP A 69 19.16 -12.50 5.36
C ASP A 69 17.87 -11.72 5.03
N PRO A 70 17.54 -11.56 3.73
CA PRO A 70 16.39 -10.76 3.33
C PRO A 70 15.03 -11.32 3.74
N HIS A 71 14.95 -12.57 4.22
CA HIS A 71 13.69 -13.16 4.64
C HIS A 71 13.21 -12.65 6.01
N THR A 72 14.12 -12.17 6.86
CA THR A 72 13.76 -11.75 8.22
C THR A 72 13.01 -10.42 8.25
N ILE A 73 13.19 -9.58 7.24
CA ILE A 73 12.55 -8.25 7.13
C ILE A 73 11.02 -8.31 6.97
N GLN A 74 10.45 -9.48 6.63
CA GLN A 74 9.01 -9.67 6.38
C GLN A 74 8.15 -9.11 7.52
N SER A 75 8.58 -9.27 8.78
CA SER A 75 7.88 -8.77 9.97
C SER A 75 7.79 -7.24 10.04
N HIS A 76 8.73 -6.54 9.38
CA HIS A 76 8.82 -5.09 9.37
C HIS A 76 8.22 -4.46 8.11
N LEU A 77 7.74 -5.24 7.15
CA LEU A 77 7.26 -4.67 5.89
C LEU A 77 6.04 -3.78 6.07
N LEU A 78 5.13 -4.11 6.98
CA LEU A 78 3.97 -3.28 7.31
C LEU A 78 4.34 -1.94 7.96
N SER A 79 5.52 -1.81 8.58
CA SER A 79 5.97 -0.53 9.14
C SER A 79 6.68 0.35 8.11
N VAL A 80 7.13 -0.23 7.00
CA VAL A 80 7.86 0.47 5.93
C VAL A 80 6.95 0.77 4.74
N PHE A 81 6.05 -0.15 4.41
CA PHE A 81 5.21 -0.14 3.22
C PHE A 81 3.73 -0.14 3.55
N ASP A 82 2.96 0.54 2.71
CA ASP A 82 1.51 0.60 2.84
C ASP A 82 0.92 -0.75 2.39
N ASN A 83 0.35 -1.48 3.35
CA ASN A 83 -0.30 -2.76 3.15
C ASN A 83 0.52 -3.82 2.37
N THR A 84 1.85 -3.82 2.53
CA THR A 84 2.69 -4.95 2.11
C THR A 84 3.04 -5.77 3.34
N LYS A 85 2.37 -6.92 3.49
CA LYS A 85 2.60 -7.80 4.64
C LYS A 85 3.77 -8.74 4.41
N THR A 86 3.83 -9.34 3.23
CA THR A 86 4.93 -10.23 2.85
C THR A 86 5.32 -10.03 1.40
N VAL A 87 6.49 -10.52 1.03
CA VAL A 87 6.95 -10.68 -0.35
C VAL A 87 7.23 -12.15 -0.62
N THR A 88 7.07 -12.54 -1.88
CA THR A 88 7.40 -13.89 -2.37
C THR A 88 8.76 -13.84 -3.03
N PHE A 89 9.64 -14.74 -2.60
CA PHE A 89 10.98 -14.90 -3.16
C PHE A 89 11.01 -15.94 -4.29
N ASP A 90 11.97 -15.79 -5.20
CA ASP A 90 12.22 -16.73 -6.30
C ASP A 90 12.80 -18.05 -5.75
N GLU A 91 12.30 -19.18 -6.24
CA GLU A 91 12.77 -20.51 -5.79
C GLU A 91 14.25 -20.77 -6.13
N LYS A 92 14.78 -20.11 -7.17
CA LYS A 92 16.17 -20.32 -7.64
C LYS A 92 17.12 -19.27 -7.09
N VAL A 93 16.63 -18.07 -6.81
CA VAL A 93 17.45 -16.94 -6.35
C VAL A 93 16.90 -16.44 -5.02
N TYR A 94 17.56 -16.86 -3.93
CA TYR A 94 17.13 -16.62 -2.54
C TYR A 94 16.86 -15.14 -2.23
N GLU A 95 17.62 -14.22 -2.82
CA GLU A 95 17.50 -12.78 -2.56
C GLU A 95 16.58 -12.04 -3.53
N LYS A 96 15.88 -12.75 -4.43
CA LYS A 96 15.10 -12.13 -5.51
C LYS A 96 13.61 -12.16 -5.19
N ILE A 97 13.00 -10.98 -5.13
CA ILE A 97 11.56 -10.81 -4.89
C ILE A 97 10.82 -10.84 -6.22
N VAL A 98 9.78 -11.68 -6.31
CA VAL A 98 8.96 -11.89 -7.52
C VAL A 98 7.52 -11.43 -7.37
N ALA A 99 7.01 -11.35 -6.14
CA ALA A 99 5.65 -10.87 -5.88
C ALA A 99 5.55 -10.18 -4.51
N VAL A 100 4.51 -9.38 -4.35
CA VAL A 100 4.17 -8.69 -3.10
C VAL A 100 2.79 -9.14 -2.64
N CYS A 101 2.62 -9.39 -1.35
CA CYS A 101 1.39 -9.88 -0.75
C CYS A 101 0.86 -8.90 0.29
N SER A 102 -0.45 -8.62 0.24
CA SER A 102 -1.14 -7.73 1.16
C SER A 102 -1.48 -8.39 2.49
N GLN A 103 -1.94 -7.61 3.46
CA GLN A 103 -2.42 -8.15 4.74
C GLN A 103 -3.68 -9.01 4.58
N GLU A 104 -4.49 -8.71 3.58
CA GLU A 104 -5.72 -9.42 3.21
C GLU A 104 -5.42 -10.70 2.42
N GLY A 105 -4.18 -10.90 1.98
CA GLY A 105 -3.75 -12.08 1.23
C GLY A 105 -3.84 -11.95 -0.28
N GLU A 106 -4.05 -10.73 -0.81
CA GLU A 106 -3.94 -10.47 -2.24
C GLU A 106 -2.47 -10.51 -2.66
N THR A 107 -2.18 -11.04 -3.85
CA THR A 107 -0.80 -11.16 -4.35
C THR A 107 -0.66 -10.45 -5.69
N ILE A 108 0.36 -9.60 -5.80
CA ILE A 108 0.70 -8.85 -7.00
C ILE A 108 2.05 -9.35 -7.53
N PRO A 109 2.09 -10.00 -8.70
CA PRO A 109 3.35 -10.36 -9.34
C PRO A 109 4.09 -9.11 -9.80
N LEU A 110 5.40 -9.05 -9.55
CA LEU A 110 6.24 -7.96 -10.03
C LEU A 110 6.61 -8.20 -11.50
N GLN A 111 6.30 -7.24 -12.37
CA GLN A 111 6.72 -7.29 -13.78
C GLN A 111 8.24 -7.40 -13.92
N MET A 112 8.98 -6.73 -13.04
CA MET A 112 10.43 -6.83 -12.94
C MET A 112 10.79 -7.23 -11.51
N PRO A 113 11.36 -8.44 -11.32
CA PRO A 113 11.83 -8.87 -10.01
C PRO A 113 12.89 -7.92 -9.44
N VAL A 114 12.94 -7.82 -8.11
CA VAL A 114 13.82 -6.90 -7.40
C VAL A 114 14.73 -7.69 -6.46
N MET A 115 15.99 -7.31 -6.35
CA MET A 115 16.88 -7.90 -5.35
C MET A 115 16.57 -7.30 -3.98
N ALA A 116 16.54 -8.12 -2.94
CA ALA A 116 16.14 -7.75 -1.59
C ALA A 116 17.23 -6.97 -0.82
N GLN A 117 17.95 -6.07 -1.50
CA GLN A 117 18.92 -5.17 -0.91
C GLN A 117 18.25 -3.90 -0.46
N VAL A 118 18.47 -3.44 0.78
CA VAL A 118 17.82 -2.26 1.42
C VAL A 118 17.66 -1.04 0.50
N SER A 119 18.65 -0.74 -0.36
CA SER A 119 18.58 0.35 -1.34
C SER A 119 17.57 0.14 -2.49
N GLU A 120 17.36 -1.10 -2.89
CA GLU A 120 16.49 -1.50 -3.99
C GLU A 120 15.03 -1.73 -3.56
N TRP A 121 14.74 -1.81 -2.25
CA TRP A 121 13.37 -1.89 -1.72
C TRP A 121 12.49 -0.72 -2.13
N SER A 122 13.07 0.44 -2.44
CA SER A 122 12.30 1.55 -3.03
C SER A 122 11.69 1.21 -4.39
N ARG A 123 12.33 0.29 -5.14
CA ARG A 123 11.90 -0.11 -6.48
C ARG A 123 10.71 -1.05 -6.48
N THR A 124 10.51 -1.87 -5.43
CA THR A 124 9.33 -2.76 -5.34
C THR A 124 8.04 -1.95 -5.39
N THR A 125 7.93 -0.83 -4.67
CA THR A 125 6.75 0.06 -4.75
C THR A 125 6.52 0.59 -6.16
N ILE A 126 7.59 0.99 -6.86
CA ILE A 126 7.49 1.53 -8.22
C ILE A 126 7.00 0.46 -9.20
N PHE A 127 7.53 -0.76 -9.09
CA PHE A 127 7.16 -1.85 -9.99
C PHE A 127 5.78 -2.43 -9.70
N CYS A 128 5.35 -2.49 -8.43
CA CYS A 128 3.95 -2.79 -8.09
C CYS A 128 3.01 -1.81 -8.80
N ARG A 129 3.27 -0.49 -8.69
CA ARG A 129 2.43 0.53 -9.33
C ARG A 129 2.40 0.39 -10.85
N LYS A 130 3.56 0.10 -11.47
CA LYS A 130 3.63 -0.14 -12.93
C LYS A 130 2.83 -1.38 -13.34
N GLY A 131 2.91 -2.47 -12.58
CA GLY A 131 2.09 -3.67 -12.80
C GLY A 131 0.59 -3.34 -12.80
N LEU A 132 0.13 -2.68 -11.73
CA LEU A 132 -1.27 -2.25 -11.59
C LEU A 132 -1.74 -1.37 -12.75
N THR A 133 -0.88 -0.47 -13.25
CA THR A 133 -1.23 0.44 -14.35
C THR A 133 -1.33 -0.30 -15.68
N ALA A 134 -0.40 -1.22 -15.94
CA ALA A 134 -0.41 -2.02 -17.18
C ALA A 134 -1.62 -2.95 -17.26
N ASP A 135 -2.05 -3.52 -16.14
CA ASP A 135 -3.25 -4.35 -16.06
C ASP A 135 -4.50 -3.57 -16.47
N LEU A 136 -4.61 -2.32 -16.02
CA LEU A 136 -5.70 -1.42 -16.40
C LEU A 136 -5.63 -1.01 -17.87
N GLU A 137 -4.45 -0.62 -18.38
CA GLU A 137 -4.28 -0.25 -19.79
C GLU A 137 -4.64 -1.40 -20.74
N HIS A 138 -4.18 -2.61 -20.42
CA HIS A 138 -4.53 -3.81 -21.16
C HIS A 138 -6.04 -4.01 -21.17
N PHE A 139 -6.69 -3.88 -20.01
CA PHE A 139 -8.12 -4.08 -19.90
C PHE A 139 -8.96 -3.06 -20.70
N PHE A 140 -8.63 -1.76 -20.63
CA PHE A 140 -9.35 -0.73 -21.39
C PHE A 140 -9.12 -0.81 -22.91
N SER A 141 -8.14 -1.58 -23.38
CA SER A 141 -7.91 -1.82 -24.81
C SER A 141 -8.89 -2.84 -25.42
N TYR A 142 -9.54 -3.69 -24.60
CA TYR A 142 -10.50 -4.66 -25.10
C TYR A 142 -11.87 -4.02 -25.38
N PHE A 143 -12.36 -4.26 -26.60
CA PHE A 143 -13.59 -3.67 -27.12
C PHE A 143 -14.88 -4.17 -26.45
N GLN A 144 -14.82 -5.31 -25.75
CA GLN A 144 -16.00 -5.97 -25.17
C GLN A 144 -15.81 -6.08 -23.65
N PHE A 145 -16.33 -5.08 -22.94
CA PHE A 145 -16.26 -5.00 -21.50
C PHE A 145 -17.15 -6.06 -20.82
N GLN A 146 -16.52 -7.07 -20.22
CA GLN A 146 -17.19 -8.03 -19.32
C GLN A 146 -16.78 -7.72 -17.87
N LEU A 147 -17.60 -6.90 -17.18
CA LEU A 147 -17.35 -6.43 -15.81
C LEU A 147 -16.97 -7.57 -14.84
N LEU A 148 -17.77 -8.65 -14.82
CA LEU A 148 -17.60 -9.70 -13.83
C LEU A 148 -16.32 -10.50 -14.07
N ASP A 149 -15.97 -10.76 -15.33
CA ASP A 149 -14.74 -11.47 -15.67
C ASP A 149 -13.51 -10.63 -15.29
N PHE A 150 -13.57 -9.31 -15.48
CA PHE A 150 -12.56 -8.38 -14.99
C PHE A 150 -12.43 -8.41 -13.47
N GLU A 151 -13.55 -8.24 -12.76
CA GLU A 151 -13.54 -8.25 -11.30
C GLU A 151 -13.04 -9.57 -10.74
N ASN A 152 -13.30 -10.70 -11.39
CA ASN A 152 -12.80 -11.99 -10.92
C ASN A 152 -11.31 -12.24 -11.26
N SER A 153 -10.77 -11.53 -12.27
CA SER A 153 -9.40 -11.76 -12.74
C SER A 153 -8.34 -10.94 -12.01
N TYR A 154 -8.73 -9.83 -11.37
CA TYR A 154 -7.81 -8.87 -10.76
C TYR A 154 -8.08 -8.65 -9.28
N ILE A 155 -7.04 -8.20 -8.55
CA ILE A 155 -7.15 -7.82 -7.14
C ILE A 155 -8.19 -6.71 -6.93
N ALA A 156 -8.68 -6.56 -5.71
CA ALA A 156 -9.72 -5.62 -5.33
C ALA A 156 -9.39 -4.17 -5.75
N GLN A 157 -8.15 -3.73 -5.54
CA GLN A 157 -7.75 -2.36 -5.86
C GLN A 157 -7.76 -2.06 -7.37
N VAL A 158 -7.39 -3.04 -8.21
CA VAL A 158 -7.45 -2.91 -9.68
C VAL A 158 -8.89 -2.90 -10.15
N GLY A 159 -9.72 -3.78 -9.58
CA GLY A 159 -11.17 -3.80 -9.82
C GLY A 159 -11.82 -2.45 -9.53
N LEU A 160 -11.58 -1.93 -8.32
CA LEU A 160 -12.09 -0.64 -7.87
C LEU A 160 -11.69 0.50 -8.80
N LEU A 161 -10.41 0.57 -9.18
CA LEU A 161 -9.93 1.61 -10.09
C LEU A 161 -10.53 1.43 -11.50
N GLY A 162 -10.71 0.20 -11.96
CA GLY A 162 -11.39 -0.10 -13.23
C GLY A 162 -12.82 0.43 -13.27
N ILE A 163 -13.62 0.21 -12.22
CA ILE A 163 -14.99 0.77 -12.12
C ILE A 163 -14.96 2.30 -12.09
N GLN A 164 -14.04 2.89 -11.32
CA GLN A 164 -13.92 4.36 -11.24
C GLN A 164 -13.56 5.00 -12.57
N LEU A 165 -12.62 4.40 -13.31
CA LEU A 165 -12.23 4.86 -14.64
C LEU A 165 -13.37 4.68 -15.65
N LEU A 166 -14.08 3.55 -15.62
CA LEU A 166 -15.25 3.32 -16.47
C LEU A 166 -16.32 4.37 -16.22
N TRP A 167 -16.69 4.59 -14.95
CA TRP A 167 -17.69 5.59 -14.60
C TRP A 167 -17.27 6.98 -15.06
N THR A 168 -16.02 7.38 -14.83
CA THR A 168 -15.50 8.69 -15.23
C THR A 168 -15.57 8.86 -16.75
N ARG A 169 -15.06 7.89 -17.51
CA ARG A 169 -15.08 7.90 -18.98
C ARG A 169 -16.50 8.03 -19.53
N ASP A 170 -17.41 7.20 -19.05
CA ASP A 170 -18.78 7.14 -19.57
C ASP A 170 -19.60 8.37 -19.16
N ALA A 171 -19.38 8.88 -17.93
CA ALA A 171 -19.99 10.11 -17.46
C ALA A 171 -19.53 11.33 -18.27
N GLU A 172 -18.22 11.46 -18.52
CA GLU A 172 -17.66 12.53 -19.34
C GLU A 172 -18.17 12.46 -20.78
N ALA A 173 -18.19 11.26 -21.38
CA ALA A 173 -18.72 11.07 -22.72
C ALA A 173 -20.20 11.46 -22.81
N ALA A 174 -21.02 11.07 -21.83
CA ALA A 174 -22.42 11.43 -21.76
C ALA A 174 -22.62 12.94 -21.62
N LEU A 175 -21.84 13.61 -20.77
CA LEU A 175 -21.91 15.08 -20.59
C LEU A 175 -21.58 15.84 -21.88
N VAL A 176 -20.58 15.37 -22.64
CA VAL A 176 -20.23 15.98 -23.94
C VAL A 176 -21.35 15.75 -24.96
N GLN A 177 -21.90 14.54 -25.01
CA GLN A 177 -22.94 14.15 -25.96
C GLN A 177 -24.32 14.74 -25.62
N ALA A 178 -24.56 15.12 -24.37
CA ALA A 178 -25.81 15.68 -23.89
C ALA A 178 -26.27 16.94 -24.65
N ARG A 179 -25.33 17.63 -25.32
CA ARG A 179 -25.63 18.79 -26.19
C ARG A 179 -26.39 18.40 -27.46
N TYR A 180 -26.20 17.18 -27.93
CA TYR A 180 -26.74 16.67 -29.19
C TYR A 180 -27.85 15.65 -28.98
N ASP A 181 -27.72 14.81 -27.95
CA ASP A 181 -28.68 13.79 -27.57
C ASP A 181 -29.15 14.04 -26.14
N LYS A 182 -30.44 14.36 -25.97
CA LYS A 182 -31.01 14.61 -24.64
C LYS A 182 -31.26 13.32 -23.84
N ALA A 183 -31.28 12.16 -24.49
CA ALA A 183 -31.52 10.87 -23.85
C ALA A 183 -30.24 10.22 -23.30
N ILE A 184 -29.05 10.60 -23.81
CA ILE A 184 -27.77 9.96 -23.48
C ILE A 184 -27.45 9.95 -21.98
N MET A 185 -27.83 11.01 -21.27
CA MET A 185 -27.65 11.13 -19.82
C MET A 185 -28.50 10.09 -19.08
N GLN A 186 -29.76 9.91 -19.49
CA GLN A 186 -30.65 8.92 -18.89
C GLN A 186 -30.23 7.49 -19.25
N GLU A 187 -29.81 7.26 -20.49
CA GLU A 187 -29.32 5.95 -20.94
C GLU A 187 -28.04 5.54 -20.18
N THR A 188 -27.07 6.45 -20.07
CA THR A 188 -25.83 6.21 -19.31
C THR A 188 -26.13 5.95 -17.83
N ASN A 189 -27.07 6.69 -17.25
CA ASN A 189 -27.49 6.47 -15.88
C ASN A 189 -28.15 5.08 -15.68
N HIS A 190 -28.95 4.63 -16.65
CA HIS A 190 -29.50 3.28 -16.63
C HIS A 190 -28.40 2.21 -16.72
N ARG A 191 -27.37 2.43 -17.55
CA ARG A 191 -26.19 1.54 -17.62
C ARG A 191 -25.44 1.46 -16.29
N PHE A 192 -25.28 2.56 -15.56
CA PHE A 192 -24.69 2.54 -14.21
C PHE A 192 -25.57 1.76 -13.22
N LEU A 193 -26.90 1.89 -13.32
CA LEU A 193 -27.81 1.06 -12.53
C LEU A 193 -27.68 -0.44 -12.86
N ASP A 194 -27.51 -0.79 -14.14
CA ASP A 194 -27.28 -2.19 -14.55
C ASP A 194 -25.97 -2.75 -14.00
N ILE A 195 -24.90 -1.95 -13.98
CA ILE A 195 -23.61 -2.31 -13.36
C ILE A 195 -23.82 -2.55 -11.86
N LEU A 196 -24.49 -1.62 -11.17
CA LEU A 196 -24.80 -1.75 -9.75
C LEU A 196 -25.57 -3.05 -9.44
N ASN A 197 -26.63 -3.33 -10.20
CA ASN A 197 -27.44 -4.53 -10.03
C ASN A 197 -26.65 -5.82 -10.29
N LYS A 198 -25.72 -5.80 -11.27
CA LYS A 198 -24.81 -6.95 -11.49
C LYS A 198 -23.91 -7.19 -10.28
N LEU A 199 -23.32 -6.14 -9.71
CA LEU A 199 -22.48 -6.26 -8.51
C LEU A 199 -23.27 -6.77 -7.31
N ILE A 200 -24.49 -6.24 -7.09
CA ILE A 200 -25.41 -6.72 -6.04
C ILE A 200 -25.77 -8.19 -6.29
N GLY A 201 -25.99 -8.60 -7.54
CA GLY A 201 -26.26 -10.00 -7.88
C GLY A 201 -25.17 -10.95 -7.42
N VAL A 202 -23.89 -10.54 -7.47
CA VAL A 202 -22.77 -11.38 -7.02
C VAL A 202 -22.80 -11.60 -5.51
N THR A 203 -23.21 -10.61 -4.70
CA THR A 203 -23.21 -10.74 -3.24
C THR A 203 -24.25 -11.72 -2.70
N THR A 204 -25.22 -12.11 -3.54
CA THR A 204 -26.23 -13.15 -3.24
C THR A 204 -25.67 -14.57 -3.36
N GLN A 205 -24.48 -14.74 -3.94
CA GLN A 205 -23.81 -16.03 -4.12
C GLN A 205 -22.92 -16.37 -2.91
N GLU A 206 -22.40 -17.59 -2.89
CA GLU A 206 -21.36 -17.98 -1.94
C GLU A 206 -20.02 -17.35 -2.35
N LEU A 207 -19.44 -16.55 -1.45
CA LEU A 207 -18.21 -15.79 -1.66
C LEU A 207 -17.26 -16.02 -0.49
N THR A 208 -15.96 -16.00 -0.76
CA THR A 208 -14.94 -15.90 0.29
C THR A 208 -15.06 -14.56 1.03
N LYS A 209 -14.43 -14.47 2.21
CA LYS A 209 -14.42 -13.22 2.99
C LYS A 209 -13.83 -12.04 2.21
N ASN A 210 -12.78 -12.28 1.42
CA ASN A 210 -12.12 -11.25 0.64
C ASN A 210 -12.96 -10.81 -0.56
N GLU A 211 -13.53 -11.76 -1.30
CA GLU A 211 -14.43 -11.46 -2.41
C GLU A 211 -15.66 -10.68 -1.93
N ARG A 212 -16.25 -11.08 -0.80
CA ARG A 212 -17.38 -10.35 -0.21
C ARG A 212 -17.00 -8.91 0.13
N THR A 213 -15.88 -8.72 0.84
CA THR A 213 -15.36 -7.38 1.16
C THR A 213 -15.10 -6.55 -0.11
N LYS A 214 -14.53 -7.18 -1.14
CA LYS A 214 -14.30 -6.55 -2.45
C LYS A 214 -15.61 -6.06 -3.06
N TYR A 215 -16.59 -6.94 -3.26
CA TYR A 215 -17.85 -6.57 -3.90
C TYR A 215 -18.67 -5.57 -3.09
N GLU A 216 -18.69 -5.66 -1.75
CA GLU A 216 -19.31 -4.65 -0.88
C GLU A 216 -18.66 -3.27 -1.06
N THR A 217 -17.34 -3.23 -1.19
CA THR A 217 -16.59 -1.99 -1.46
C THR A 217 -16.94 -1.41 -2.83
N LEU A 218 -16.97 -2.25 -3.88
CA LEU A 218 -17.34 -1.82 -5.24
C LEU A 218 -18.78 -1.27 -5.28
N ILE A 219 -19.72 -1.95 -4.63
CA ILE A 219 -21.11 -1.50 -4.51
C ILE A 219 -21.19 -0.14 -3.82
N THR A 220 -20.52 0.01 -2.67
CA THR A 220 -20.55 1.26 -1.90
C THR A 220 -20.08 2.45 -2.73
N ILE A 221 -18.97 2.28 -3.45
CA ILE A 221 -18.42 3.33 -4.31
C ILE A 221 -19.34 3.60 -5.51
N HIS A 222 -19.86 2.55 -6.15
CA HIS A 222 -20.69 2.72 -7.33
C HIS A 222 -22.07 3.30 -7.03
N VAL A 223 -22.64 3.05 -5.86
CA VAL A 223 -23.83 3.75 -5.36
C VAL A 223 -23.57 5.25 -5.28
N HIS A 224 -22.47 5.66 -4.63
CA HIS A 224 -22.14 7.08 -4.51
C HIS A 224 -21.92 7.76 -5.88
N GLN A 225 -21.22 7.08 -6.79
CA GLN A 225 -21.03 7.54 -8.17
C GLN A 225 -22.34 7.69 -8.93
N LYS A 226 -23.27 6.75 -8.72
CA LYS A 226 -24.60 6.82 -9.30
C LYS A 226 -25.39 7.99 -8.74
N ASP A 227 -25.39 8.21 -7.42
CA ASP A 227 -26.07 9.34 -6.78
C ASP A 227 -25.58 10.68 -7.36
N ILE A 228 -24.25 10.83 -7.51
CA ILE A 228 -23.66 12.00 -8.17
C ILE A 228 -24.17 12.16 -9.60
N PHE A 229 -24.24 11.06 -10.37
CA PHE A 229 -24.69 11.13 -11.75
C PHE A 229 -26.19 11.39 -11.87
N ASP A 230 -27.01 10.87 -10.95
CA ASP A 230 -28.44 11.18 -10.82
C ASP A 230 -28.66 12.69 -10.59
N ASP A 231 -27.85 13.30 -9.72
CA ASP A 231 -27.85 14.76 -9.50
C ASP A 231 -27.49 15.54 -10.78
N LEU A 232 -26.46 15.09 -11.51
CA LEU A 232 -26.06 15.69 -12.80
C LEU A 232 -27.19 15.63 -13.83
N VAL A 233 -27.87 14.49 -13.93
CA VAL A 233 -29.04 14.31 -14.81
C VAL A 233 -30.16 15.27 -14.43
N SER A 234 -30.49 15.36 -13.14
CA SER A 234 -31.52 16.27 -12.61
C SER A 234 -31.22 17.74 -12.93
N MET A 235 -29.98 18.17 -12.71
CA MET A 235 -29.54 19.54 -13.02
C MET A 235 -29.66 19.84 -14.52
N LEU A 236 -29.22 18.94 -15.40
CA LEU A 236 -29.36 19.11 -16.85
C LEU A 236 -30.82 19.19 -17.30
N CYS A 237 -31.70 18.34 -16.75
CA CYS A 237 -33.14 18.41 -17.02
C CYS A 237 -33.74 19.76 -16.57
N SER A 238 -33.31 20.29 -15.42
CA SER A 238 -33.79 21.59 -14.91
C SER A 238 -33.37 22.77 -15.81
N VAL A 239 -32.13 22.75 -16.33
CA VAL A 239 -31.60 23.77 -17.25
C VAL A 239 -32.29 23.72 -18.61
N ILE A 240 -32.59 22.52 -19.12
CA ILE A 240 -33.31 22.35 -20.40
C ILE A 240 -34.79 22.78 -20.27
N SER A 241 -35.39 22.60 -19.09
CA SER A 241 -36.79 22.94 -18.82
C SER A 241 -37.01 24.42 -18.54
N ASN A 242 -35.98 25.13 -18.05
CA ASN A 242 -35.94 26.58 -17.88
C ASN A 242 -34.83 27.18 -18.76
N PRO A 243 -35.01 27.24 -20.09
CA PRO A 243 -34.15 28.09 -20.90
C PRO A 243 -34.44 29.53 -20.46
N VAL A 244 -33.46 30.14 -19.80
CA VAL A 244 -33.52 31.52 -19.30
C VAL A 244 -34.10 32.43 -20.38
N LYS A 245 -35.18 33.14 -20.04
CA LYS A 245 -35.74 34.27 -20.79
C LYS A 245 -34.73 35.40 -20.89
#